data_AF-A0A374JNQ4-F1
#
_entry.id   AF-A0A374JNQ4-F1
#
_cell.length_a   1.000
_cell.length_b   1.000
_cell.length_c   1.000
_cell.angle_alpha   90.00
_cell.angle_beta   90.00
_cell.angle_gamma   90.00
#
_symmetry.space_group_name_H-M   'P 1'
#
loop_
_entity.id
_entity.type
_entity.pdbx_description
1 polymer ?
#
loop_
_entity_poly.entity_id
_entity_poly.type
_entity_poly.pdbx_seq_one_letter_code
_entity_poly.pdbx_strand_id
1 'polypeptide(L)'
;MNKFTKVMNKMANKAGKNSPAILIGLGITSAAGAVIFAIKGTIAANKKVEEVKEAKINELMEEEVEDIPVEVELTKKEIVQATWKCYIPTAISFTTSVVCIICANNVNAKRNAAIATAYSMSEAALHEYKNKVIETIGEEKEKEIAKAVVKDKIEKAPAPNTQVIVAGDGEQLCLDYISQRYFKSDRETLRAAVNDLNEILNSCDYVSLNDFYDKIGLERTSIGDEIGWNVSRDGLIQLDITGDIAKDGRPCLGIGYRVAPRYEYSMYH
;
A
#
# COMPACT_ATOMS: atom_id res chain seq x y z
N MET A 1 -2.85 -19.84 -24.21
CA MET A 1 -2.84 -19.58 -22.75
C MET A 1 -2.05 -20.70 -22.06
N ASN A 2 -0.86 -20.39 -21.54
CA ASN A 2 0.13 -21.39 -21.09
C ASN A 2 -0.35 -22.18 -19.85
N LYS A 3 0.13 -23.44 -19.69
CA LYS A 3 -0.18 -24.30 -18.53
C LYS A 3 0.14 -23.59 -17.20
N PHE A 4 1.22 -22.82 -17.18
CA PHE A 4 1.64 -21.99 -16.04
C PHE A 4 0.57 -20.96 -15.63
N THR A 5 -0.01 -20.26 -16.60
CA THR A 5 -1.06 -19.25 -16.37
C THR A 5 -2.35 -19.88 -15.82
N LYS A 6 -2.69 -21.10 -16.23
CA LYS A 6 -3.83 -21.86 -15.67
C LYS A 6 -3.61 -22.26 -14.21
N VAL A 7 -2.39 -22.66 -13.84
CA VAL A 7 -2.05 -23.03 -12.45
C VAL A 7 -2.08 -21.79 -11.56
N MET A 8 -1.51 -20.67 -12.01
CA MET A 8 -1.57 -19.40 -11.29
C MET A 8 -3.02 -18.92 -11.10
N ASN A 9 -3.88 -19.01 -12.12
CA ASN A 9 -5.29 -18.60 -11.99
C ASN A 9 -6.08 -19.50 -11.03
N LYS A 10 -5.80 -20.81 -10.98
CA LYS A 10 -6.43 -21.71 -10.00
C LYS A 10 -5.95 -21.43 -8.57
N MET A 11 -4.65 -21.17 -8.38
CA MET A 11 -4.11 -20.76 -7.07
C MET A 11 -4.67 -19.40 -6.65
N ALA A 12 -4.76 -18.43 -7.56
CA ALA A 12 -5.35 -17.12 -7.29
C ALA A 12 -6.83 -17.21 -6.90
N ASN A 13 -7.63 -18.03 -7.60
CA ASN A 13 -9.04 -18.24 -7.24
C ASN A 13 -9.23 -18.95 -5.90
N LYS A 14 -8.31 -19.85 -5.50
CA LYS A 14 -8.33 -20.51 -4.20
C LYS A 14 -7.78 -19.61 -3.09
N ALA A 15 -6.80 -18.76 -3.41
CA ALA A 15 -6.26 -17.71 -2.55
C ALA A 15 -7.23 -16.56 -2.32
N GLY A 16 -8.18 -16.30 -3.22
CA GLY A 16 -9.27 -15.36 -2.95
C GLY A 16 -10.07 -15.68 -1.67
N LYS A 17 -10.00 -16.93 -1.18
CA LYS A 17 -10.58 -17.37 0.11
C LYS A 17 -9.59 -17.39 1.28
N ASN A 18 -8.28 -17.39 1.00
CA ASN A 18 -7.22 -17.46 2.02
C ASN A 18 -6.41 -16.15 1.99
N SER A 19 -6.54 -15.34 3.05
CA SER A 19 -5.90 -14.01 3.21
C SER A 19 -4.54 -13.89 2.49
N PRO A 20 -4.33 -12.89 1.60
CA PRO A 20 -3.04 -12.63 0.93
C PRO A 20 -1.83 -12.62 1.88
N ALA A 21 -2.03 -12.24 3.14
CA ALA A 21 -1.03 -12.33 4.20
C ALA A 21 -0.50 -13.76 4.42
N ILE A 22 -1.35 -14.79 4.32
CA ILE A 22 -0.96 -16.20 4.46
C ILE A 22 -0.05 -16.62 3.30
N LEU A 23 -0.37 -16.20 2.06
CA LEU A 23 0.48 -16.49 0.91
C LEU A 23 1.84 -15.80 1.00
N ILE A 24 1.89 -14.56 1.49
CA ILE A 24 3.13 -13.85 1.75
C ILE A 24 3.94 -14.58 2.82
N GLY A 25 3.31 -14.95 3.93
CA GLY A 25 3.95 -15.72 5.02
C GLY A 25 4.51 -17.06 4.53
N LEU A 26 3.75 -17.80 3.73
CA LEU A 26 4.22 -19.04 3.11
C LEU A 26 5.38 -18.76 2.13
N GLY A 27 5.27 -17.71 1.32
CA GLY A 27 6.32 -17.30 0.39
C GLY A 27 7.64 -16.99 1.09
N ILE A 28 7.61 -16.21 2.17
CA ILE A 28 8.79 -15.87 2.98
C ILE A 28 9.38 -17.13 3.62
N THR A 29 8.54 -17.99 4.19
CA THR A 29 8.98 -19.23 4.84
C THR A 29 9.63 -20.18 3.83
N SER A 30 9.05 -20.33 2.63
CA SER A 30 9.64 -21.12 1.54
C SER A 30 10.96 -20.53 1.03
N ALA A 31 11.09 -19.19 0.99
CA ALA A 31 12.35 -18.54 0.63
C ALA A 31 13.46 -18.84 1.65
N ALA A 32 13.16 -18.73 2.95
CA ALA A 32 14.10 -19.09 4.01
C ALA A 32 14.50 -20.58 3.94
N GLY A 33 13.53 -21.46 3.68
CA GLY A 33 13.80 -22.87 3.42
C GLY A 33 14.72 -23.11 2.21
N ALA A 34 14.51 -22.37 1.13
CA ALA A 34 15.36 -22.44 -0.06
C ALA A 34 16.83 -22.09 0.25
N VAL A 35 17.09 -21.09 1.10
CA VAL A 35 18.45 -20.74 1.55
C VAL A 35 19.10 -21.91 2.30
N ILE A 36 18.39 -22.52 3.23
CA ILE A 36 18.88 -23.67 4.00
C ILE A 36 19.18 -24.86 3.07
N PHE A 37 18.28 -25.15 2.12
CA PHE A 37 18.50 -26.20 1.14
C PHE A 37 19.64 -25.89 0.17
N ALA A 38 19.86 -24.62 -0.19
CA ALA A 38 21.00 -24.22 -1.00
C ALA A 38 22.32 -24.53 -0.29
N ILE A 39 22.45 -24.14 0.99
CA ILE A 39 23.64 -24.41 1.79
C ILE A 39 23.90 -25.93 1.87
N LYS A 40 22.88 -26.72 2.23
CA LYS A 40 22.99 -28.19 2.29
C LYS A 40 23.30 -28.80 0.91
N GLY A 41 22.70 -28.25 -0.14
CA GLY A 41 22.91 -28.64 -1.53
C GLY A 41 24.35 -28.39 -1.96
N THR A 42 24.94 -27.25 -1.59
CA THR A 42 26.35 -26.93 -1.88
C THR A 42 27.32 -27.86 -1.16
N ILE A 43 27.07 -28.17 0.13
CA ILE A 43 27.89 -29.14 0.86
C ILE A 43 27.83 -30.53 0.19
N ALA A 44 26.63 -30.99 -0.15
CA ALA A 44 26.45 -32.27 -0.85
C ALA A 44 27.04 -32.27 -2.27
N ALA A 45 26.98 -31.14 -2.97
CA ALA A 45 27.56 -30.96 -4.30
C ALA A 45 29.08 -31.05 -4.26
N ASN A 46 29.73 -30.43 -3.28
CA ASN A 46 31.19 -30.52 -3.12
C ASN A 46 31.63 -31.97 -2.88
N LYS A 47 30.92 -32.69 -2.00
CA LYS A 47 31.18 -34.12 -1.77
C LYS A 47 31.00 -34.96 -3.05
N LYS A 48 29.96 -34.69 -3.84
CA LYS A 48 29.71 -35.35 -5.13
C LYS A 48 30.82 -35.08 -6.16
N VAL A 49 31.38 -33.87 -6.15
CA VAL A 49 32.49 -33.49 -7.03
C VAL A 49 33.76 -34.23 -6.63
N GLU A 50 34.05 -34.35 -5.34
CA GLU A 50 35.17 -35.15 -4.83
C GLU A 50 35.03 -36.62 -5.19
N GLU A 51 33.86 -37.23 -4.98
CA GLU A 51 33.58 -38.63 -5.36
C GLU A 51 33.83 -38.90 -6.85
N VAL A 52 33.45 -37.96 -7.73
CA VAL A 52 33.67 -38.09 -9.18
C VAL A 52 35.14 -37.90 -9.56
N LYS A 53 35.88 -37.03 -8.85
CA LYS A 53 37.33 -36.90 -9.05
C LYS A 53 38.06 -38.18 -8.63
N GLU A 54 37.72 -38.74 -7.47
CA GLU A 54 38.32 -39.99 -6.97
C GLU A 54 38.04 -41.17 -7.92
N ALA A 55 36.81 -41.31 -8.41
CA ALA A 55 36.47 -42.36 -9.36
C ALA A 55 37.31 -42.27 -10.65
N LYS A 56 37.53 -41.05 -11.15
CA LYS A 56 38.32 -40.81 -12.36
C LYS A 56 39.82 -41.06 -12.14
N ILE A 57 40.34 -40.77 -10.94
CA ILE A 57 41.72 -41.13 -10.56
C ILE A 57 41.88 -42.66 -10.53
N ASN A 58 40.93 -43.38 -9.94
CA ASN A 58 40.97 -44.84 -9.88
C ASN A 58 40.90 -45.48 -11.27
N GLU A 59 40.06 -44.95 -12.18
CA GLU A 59 40.01 -45.39 -13.58
C GLU A 59 41.37 -45.20 -14.28
N LEU A 60 42.04 -44.05 -14.08
CA LEU A 60 43.37 -43.79 -14.65
C LEU A 60 44.47 -44.71 -14.07
N MET A 61 44.34 -45.12 -12.80
CA MET A 61 45.24 -46.10 -12.17
C MET A 61 45.06 -47.51 -12.74
N GLU A 62 43.82 -47.92 -13.01
CA GLU A 62 43.51 -49.22 -13.64
C GLU A 62 43.96 -49.29 -15.10
N GLU A 63 44.00 -48.16 -15.81
CA GLU A 63 44.49 -48.06 -17.19
C GLU A 63 46.03 -48.01 -17.32
N GLU A 64 46.79 -48.20 -16.23
CA GLU A 64 48.27 -48.16 -16.18
C GLU A 64 48.88 -46.89 -16.81
N VAL A 65 48.22 -45.74 -16.67
CA VAL A 65 48.75 -44.46 -17.17
C VAL A 65 49.98 -44.06 -16.34
N GLU A 66 51.16 -43.98 -16.98
CA GLU A 66 52.45 -43.71 -16.29
C GLU A 66 52.49 -42.36 -15.54
N ASP A 67 51.73 -41.36 -16.02
CA ASP A 67 51.68 -40.01 -15.47
C ASP A 67 50.26 -39.63 -15.01
N ILE A 68 49.84 -40.10 -13.83
CA ILE A 68 48.56 -39.70 -13.24
C ILE A 68 48.70 -38.27 -12.68
N PRO A 69 47.88 -37.31 -13.13
CA PRO A 69 47.94 -35.94 -12.61
C PRO A 69 47.53 -35.89 -11.12
N VAL A 70 48.29 -35.14 -10.32
CA VAL A 70 48.04 -34.92 -8.88
C VAL A 70 46.67 -34.26 -8.63
N GLU A 71 46.16 -33.53 -9.61
CA GLU A 71 44.82 -32.92 -9.60
C GLU A 71 44.05 -33.27 -10.89
N VAL A 72 42.98 -34.05 -10.75
CA VAL A 72 42.05 -34.30 -11.87
C VAL A 72 41.05 -33.14 -11.96
N GLU A 73 41.14 -32.39 -13.05
CA GLU A 73 40.16 -31.36 -13.39
C GLU A 73 38.92 -31.97 -14.05
N LEU A 74 37.74 -31.58 -13.56
CA LEU A 74 36.46 -31.96 -14.14
C LEU A 74 35.98 -30.89 -15.11
N THR A 75 35.44 -31.33 -16.24
CA THR A 75 34.77 -30.48 -17.21
C THR A 75 33.51 -29.87 -16.58
N LYS A 76 33.14 -28.65 -16.98
CA LYS A 76 31.88 -27.99 -16.54
C LYS A 76 30.64 -28.89 -16.69
N LYS A 77 30.59 -29.72 -17.73
CA LYS A 77 29.51 -30.68 -17.96
C LYS A 77 29.47 -31.79 -16.91
N GLU A 78 30.61 -32.33 -16.52
CA GLU A 78 30.74 -33.39 -15.50
C GLU A 78 30.32 -32.83 -14.13
N ILE A 79 30.77 -31.62 -13.79
CA ILE A 79 30.36 -30.91 -12.56
C ILE A 79 28.84 -30.74 -12.51
N VAL A 80 28.23 -30.26 -13.60
CA VAL A 80 26.76 -30.07 -13.65
C VAL A 80 26.03 -31.40 -13.52
N GLN A 81 26.47 -32.45 -14.22
CA GLN A 81 25.85 -33.79 -14.14
C GLN A 81 25.92 -34.39 -12.73
N ALA A 82 27.02 -34.16 -12.01
CA ALA A 82 27.20 -34.64 -10.65
C ALA A 82 26.34 -33.87 -9.63
N THR A 83 26.15 -32.56 -9.82
CA THR A 83 25.66 -31.66 -8.77
C THR A 83 24.22 -31.18 -8.93
N TRP A 84 23.63 -31.22 -10.13
CA TRP A 84 22.31 -30.61 -10.37
C TRP A 84 21.20 -31.15 -9.47
N LYS A 85 21.25 -32.45 -9.11
CA LYS A 85 20.25 -33.08 -8.24
C LYS A 85 20.26 -32.51 -6.81
N CYS A 86 21.41 -32.04 -6.34
CA CYS A 86 21.56 -31.45 -5.01
C CYS A 86 20.74 -30.16 -4.83
N TYR A 87 20.42 -29.49 -5.94
CA TYR A 87 19.69 -28.22 -5.94
C TYR A 87 18.19 -28.35 -6.22
N ILE A 88 17.66 -29.57 -6.44
CA ILE A 88 16.22 -29.79 -6.68
C ILE A 88 15.35 -29.24 -5.53
N PRO A 89 15.64 -29.53 -4.23
CA PRO A 89 14.83 -29.00 -3.13
C PRO A 89 14.85 -27.47 -3.05
N THR A 90 16.00 -26.86 -3.35
CA THR A 90 16.17 -25.40 -3.44
C THR A 90 15.31 -24.82 -4.55
N ALA A 91 15.35 -25.42 -5.76
CA ALA A 91 14.58 -24.96 -6.90
C ALA A 91 13.07 -25.03 -6.64
N ILE A 92 12.58 -26.11 -6.03
CA ILE A 92 11.16 -26.25 -5.66
C ILE A 92 10.74 -25.19 -4.64
N SER A 93 11.53 -25.03 -3.57
CA SER A 93 11.22 -24.07 -2.50
C SER A 93 11.23 -22.63 -3.01
N PHE A 94 12.23 -22.27 -3.83
CA PHE A 94 12.35 -20.94 -4.42
C PHE A 94 11.20 -20.65 -5.40
N THR A 95 10.90 -21.57 -6.32
CA THR A 95 9.79 -21.38 -7.28
C THR A 95 8.44 -21.28 -6.58
N THR A 96 8.21 -22.07 -5.53
CA THR A 96 7.00 -21.98 -4.70
C THR A 96 6.89 -20.61 -4.05
N SER A 97 7.99 -20.10 -3.48
CA SER A 97 8.04 -18.77 -2.88
C SER A 97 7.62 -17.67 -3.86
N VAL A 98 8.25 -17.65 -5.04
CA VAL A 98 7.99 -16.65 -6.08
C VAL A 98 6.53 -16.69 -6.53
N VAL A 99 5.99 -17.89 -6.77
CA VAL A 99 4.59 -18.05 -7.16
C VAL A 99 3.64 -17.53 -6.07
N CYS A 100 3.89 -17.85 -4.81
CA CYS A 100 3.07 -17.40 -3.70
C CYS A 100 3.05 -15.87 -3.56
N ILE A 101 4.21 -15.21 -3.70
CA ILE A 101 4.31 -13.74 -3.62
C ILE A 101 3.57 -13.07 -4.78
N ILE A 102 3.78 -13.53 -6.02
CA ILE A 102 3.08 -12.98 -7.20
C ILE A 102 1.56 -13.16 -7.06
N CYS A 103 1.12 -14.34 -6.62
CA CYS A 103 -0.30 -14.59 -6.40
C CYS A 103 -0.89 -13.67 -5.32
N ALA A 104 -0.17 -13.44 -4.22
CA ALA A 104 -0.63 -12.52 -3.16
C ALA A 104 -0.79 -11.08 -3.68
N ASN A 105 0.19 -10.61 -4.46
CA ASN A 105 0.16 -9.25 -5.02
C ASN A 105 -1.02 -9.05 -6.00
N ASN A 106 -1.26 -10.01 -6.89
CA ASN A 106 -2.39 -9.94 -7.82
C ASN A 106 -3.76 -9.92 -7.11
N VAL A 107 -3.92 -10.68 -6.02
CA VAL A 107 -5.15 -10.67 -5.23
C VAL A 107 -5.34 -9.31 -4.54
N ASN A 108 -4.27 -8.75 -3.95
CA ASN A 108 -4.32 -7.42 -3.34
C ASN A 108 -4.67 -6.34 -4.36
N ALA A 109 -4.02 -6.33 -5.52
CA ALA A 109 -4.30 -5.37 -6.59
C ALA A 109 -5.78 -5.40 -7.02
N LYS A 110 -6.34 -6.60 -7.21
CA LYS A 110 -7.76 -6.76 -7.56
C LYS A 110 -8.69 -6.27 -6.45
N ARG A 111 -8.34 -6.52 -5.18
CA ARG A 111 -9.14 -6.07 -4.02
C ARG A 111 -9.14 -4.54 -3.91
N ASN A 112 -7.98 -3.93 -4.07
CA ASN A 112 -7.82 -2.47 -4.01
C ASN A 112 -8.56 -1.79 -5.16
N ALA A 113 -8.42 -2.29 -6.39
CA ALA A 113 -9.15 -1.77 -7.54
C ALA A 113 -10.69 -1.88 -7.37
N ALA A 114 -11.17 -2.99 -6.79
CA ALA A 114 -12.60 -3.15 -6.50
C ALA A 114 -13.10 -2.14 -5.44
N ILE A 115 -12.31 -1.88 -4.40
CA ILE A 115 -12.62 -0.88 -3.38
C ILE A 115 -12.67 0.52 -4.01
N ALA A 116 -11.66 0.90 -4.78
CA ALA A 116 -11.62 2.18 -5.48
C ALA A 116 -12.82 2.36 -6.43
N THR A 117 -13.17 1.30 -7.16
CA THR A 117 -14.36 1.29 -8.04
C THR A 117 -15.66 1.45 -7.25
N ALA A 118 -15.79 0.78 -6.10
CA ALA A 118 -16.99 0.92 -5.26
C ALA A 118 -17.12 2.34 -4.71
N TYR A 119 -16.01 2.98 -4.33
CA TYR A 119 -15.99 4.38 -3.91
C TYR A 119 -16.35 5.33 -5.05
N SER A 120 -15.76 5.16 -6.24
CA SER A 120 -16.07 6.02 -7.39
C SER A 120 -17.54 5.90 -7.83
N MET A 121 -18.11 4.69 -7.80
CA MET A 121 -19.54 4.46 -8.02
C MET A 121 -20.40 5.13 -6.96
N SER A 122 -20.03 5.02 -5.68
CA SER A 122 -20.76 5.64 -4.57
C SER A 122 -20.73 7.16 -4.65
N GLU A 123 -19.59 7.72 -5.04
CA GLU A 123 -19.42 9.14 -5.24
C GLU A 123 -20.23 9.65 -6.44
N ALA A 124 -20.20 8.93 -7.57
CA ALA A 124 -21.01 9.25 -8.74
C ALA A 124 -22.51 9.25 -8.39
N ALA A 125 -22.99 8.26 -7.63
CA ALA A 125 -24.37 8.19 -7.17
C ALA A 125 -24.74 9.35 -6.23
N LEU A 126 -23.84 9.73 -5.30
CA LEU A 126 -24.05 10.86 -4.41
C LEU A 126 -24.09 12.18 -5.19
N HIS A 127 -23.22 12.33 -6.18
CA HIS A 127 -23.16 13.50 -7.05
C HIS A 127 -24.43 13.63 -7.90
N GLU A 128 -24.90 12.53 -8.50
CA GLU A 128 -26.16 12.49 -9.25
C GLU A 128 -27.36 12.84 -8.35
N TYR A 129 -27.42 12.25 -7.15
CA TYR A 129 -28.46 12.59 -6.17
C TYR A 129 -28.43 14.07 -5.82
N LYS A 130 -27.26 14.63 -5.50
CA LYS A 130 -27.09 16.05 -5.18
C LYS A 130 -27.57 16.94 -6.32
N ASN A 131 -27.19 16.62 -7.56
CA ASN A 131 -27.63 17.37 -8.73
C ASN A 131 -29.14 17.34 -8.89
N LYS A 132 -29.78 16.18 -8.67
CA LYS A 132 -31.24 16.08 -8.75
C LYS A 132 -31.94 16.86 -7.63
N VAL A 133 -31.37 16.88 -6.43
CA VAL A 133 -31.86 17.72 -5.32
C VAL A 133 -31.78 19.20 -5.72
N ILE A 134 -30.64 19.68 -6.23
CA ILE A 134 -30.49 21.07 -6.68
C ILE A 134 -31.52 21.41 -7.78
N GLU A 135 -31.70 20.52 -8.77
CA GLU A 135 -32.65 20.73 -9.86
C GLU A 135 -34.12 20.81 -9.37
N THR A 136 -34.46 20.06 -8.32
CA THR A 136 -35.85 19.94 -7.84
C THR A 136 -36.25 20.98 -6.79
N ILE A 137 -35.37 21.28 -5.83
CA ILE A 137 -35.68 22.19 -4.72
C ILE A 137 -34.90 23.51 -4.75
N GLY A 138 -33.97 23.66 -5.70
CA GLY A 138 -33.12 24.84 -5.88
C GLY A 138 -31.90 24.85 -4.95
N GLU A 139 -30.88 25.64 -5.33
CA GLU A 139 -29.60 25.72 -4.59
C GLU A 139 -29.77 26.21 -3.14
N GLU A 140 -30.65 27.17 -2.89
CA GLU A 140 -30.82 27.75 -1.55
C GLU A 140 -31.30 26.70 -0.53
N LYS A 141 -32.26 25.86 -0.91
CA LYS A 141 -32.75 24.80 -0.02
C LYS A 141 -31.77 23.62 0.08
N GLU A 142 -31.02 23.32 -0.97
CA GLU A 142 -29.93 22.34 -0.87
C GLU A 142 -28.88 22.78 0.15
N LYS A 143 -28.50 24.07 0.17
CA LYS A 143 -27.59 24.61 1.18
C LYS A 143 -28.13 24.46 2.61
N GLU A 144 -29.43 24.64 2.82
CA GLU A 144 -30.05 24.42 4.14
C GLU A 144 -29.95 22.96 4.57
N ILE A 145 -30.21 22.01 3.66
CA ILE A 145 -30.06 20.58 3.92
C ILE A 145 -28.60 20.23 4.20
N ALA A 146 -27.66 20.75 3.41
CA ALA A 146 -26.23 20.54 3.62
C ALA A 146 -25.79 21.05 5.00
N LYS A 147 -26.26 22.23 5.41
CA LYS A 147 -26.02 22.78 6.77
C LYS A 147 -26.59 21.88 7.87
N ALA A 148 -27.80 21.37 7.69
CA ALA A 148 -28.39 20.45 8.67
C ALA A 148 -27.58 19.15 8.82
N VAL A 149 -27.07 18.59 7.71
CA VAL A 149 -26.20 17.41 7.73
C VAL A 149 -24.88 17.68 8.46
N VAL A 150 -24.27 18.86 8.25
CA VAL A 150 -23.06 19.26 9.00
C VAL A 150 -23.36 19.35 10.49
N LYS A 151 -24.46 20.00 10.87
CA LYS A 151 -24.89 20.10 12.27
C LYS A 151 -25.07 18.72 12.92
N ASP A 152 -25.73 17.79 12.24
CA ASP A 152 -25.90 16.40 12.70
C ASP A 152 -24.56 15.68 12.94
N LYS A 153 -23.54 15.95 12.11
CA LYS A 153 -22.19 15.37 12.31
C LYS A 153 -21.53 15.94 13.57
N ILE A 154 -21.66 17.25 13.79
CA ILE A 154 -21.09 17.93 14.96
C ILE A 154 -21.75 17.43 16.25
N GLU A 155 -23.06 17.25 16.27
CA GLU A 155 -23.79 16.70 17.42
C GLU A 155 -23.34 15.27 17.75
N LYS A 156 -22.98 14.48 16.73
CA LYS A 156 -22.49 13.10 16.89
C LYS A 156 -20.99 13.01 17.19
N ALA A 157 -20.21 14.05 16.92
CA ALA A 157 -18.79 14.06 17.20
C ALA A 157 -18.49 13.89 18.72
N PRO A 158 -17.35 13.28 19.09
CA PRO A 158 -16.91 13.24 20.47
C PRO A 158 -16.73 14.67 21.02
N ALA A 159 -17.07 14.88 22.29
CA ALA A 159 -16.90 16.19 22.90
C ALA A 159 -15.41 16.58 22.91
N PRO A 160 -15.05 17.82 22.57
CA PRO A 160 -13.66 18.24 22.63
C PRO A 160 -13.15 18.20 24.08
N ASN A 161 -11.86 17.92 24.26
CA ASN A 161 -11.25 17.88 25.60
C ASN A 161 -11.51 19.18 26.36
N THR A 162 -11.87 19.05 27.64
CA THR A 162 -12.43 20.10 28.53
C THR A 162 -11.41 21.13 29.01
N GLN A 163 -10.25 21.24 28.35
CA GLN A 163 -9.33 22.32 28.67
C GLN A 163 -9.98 23.64 28.22
N VAL A 164 -10.20 24.52 29.20
CA VAL A 164 -10.61 25.91 29.00
C VAL A 164 -9.65 26.54 28.01
N ILE A 165 -10.10 26.78 26.78
CA ILE A 165 -9.31 27.46 25.77
C ILE A 165 -9.41 28.94 26.09
N VAL A 166 -8.44 29.44 26.84
CA VAL A 166 -8.10 30.86 26.75
C VAL A 166 -7.54 31.04 25.35
N ALA A 167 -8.30 31.69 24.47
CA ALA A 167 -7.83 32.07 23.15
C ALA A 167 -6.70 33.10 23.34
N GLY A 168 -5.47 32.61 23.49
CA GLY A 168 -4.25 33.39 23.38
C GLY A 168 -3.81 33.40 21.92
N ASP A 169 -3.39 34.57 21.45
CA ASP A 169 -2.67 34.82 20.19
C ASP A 169 -3.29 34.36 18.86
N GLY A 170 -4.62 34.16 18.81
CA GLY A 170 -5.38 34.00 17.56
C GLY A 170 -5.78 32.58 17.18
N GLU A 171 -5.27 31.55 17.88
CA GLU A 171 -5.69 30.16 17.67
C GLU A 171 -7.14 29.93 18.11
N GLN A 172 -7.86 29.14 17.32
CA GLN A 172 -9.25 28.78 17.56
C GLN A 172 -9.42 27.26 17.57
N LEU A 173 -10.53 26.80 18.15
CA LEU A 173 -10.92 25.39 18.05
C LEU A 173 -11.32 25.11 16.59
N CYS A 174 -10.71 24.11 15.97
CA CYS A 174 -11.02 23.68 14.61
C CYS A 174 -11.58 22.26 14.63
N LEU A 175 -12.51 21.94 13.74
CA LEU A 175 -13.05 20.61 13.50
C LEU A 175 -12.78 20.20 12.04
N ASP A 176 -11.99 19.16 11.84
CA ASP A 176 -11.82 18.57 10.52
C ASP A 176 -13.00 17.65 10.18
N TYR A 177 -13.74 17.96 9.11
CA TYR A 177 -14.93 17.20 8.75
C TYR A 177 -14.64 15.80 8.20
N ILE A 178 -13.43 15.52 7.72
CA ILE A 178 -13.07 14.18 7.24
C ILE A 178 -12.75 13.26 8.43
N SER A 179 -11.80 13.64 9.28
CA SER A 179 -11.41 12.81 10.44
C SER A 179 -12.33 12.93 11.65
N GLN A 180 -13.22 13.95 11.67
CA GLN A 180 -14.09 14.27 12.81
C GLN A 180 -13.29 14.55 14.10
N ARG A 181 -12.10 15.12 13.96
CA ARG A 181 -11.20 15.45 15.08
C ARG A 181 -11.16 16.95 15.32
N TYR A 182 -11.12 17.30 16.60
CA TYR A 182 -10.87 18.66 17.04
C TYR A 182 -9.38 18.90 17.22
N PHE A 183 -8.93 20.09 16.84
CA PHE A 183 -7.54 20.54 17.01
C PHE A 183 -7.51 22.07 17.17
N LYS A 184 -6.32 22.63 17.44
CA LYS A 184 -6.11 24.07 17.56
C LYS A 184 -5.35 24.58 16.35
N SER A 185 -5.85 25.64 15.73
CA SER A 185 -5.20 26.35 14.62
C SER A 185 -5.92 27.68 14.37
N ASP A 186 -5.34 28.54 13.54
CA ASP A 186 -6.04 29.69 12.98
C ASP A 186 -6.17 29.60 11.45
N ARG A 187 -6.92 30.54 10.85
CA ARG A 187 -7.19 30.58 9.41
C ARG A 187 -5.94 30.77 8.57
N GLU A 188 -4.97 31.55 9.03
CA GLU A 188 -3.77 31.86 8.28
C GLU A 188 -2.80 30.69 8.30
N THR A 189 -2.66 29.97 9.42
CA THR A 189 -1.91 28.70 9.46
C THR A 189 -2.48 27.67 8.50
N LEU A 190 -3.81 27.51 8.45
CA LEU A 190 -4.47 26.57 7.53
C LEU A 190 -4.24 26.95 6.06
N ARG A 191 -4.31 28.25 5.74
CA ARG A 191 -4.04 28.77 4.40
C ARG A 191 -2.59 28.59 4.00
N ALA A 192 -1.65 28.87 4.91
CA ALA A 192 -0.23 28.67 4.68
C ALA A 192 0.08 27.19 4.43
N ALA A 193 -0.48 26.30 5.23
CA ALA A 193 -0.34 24.86 5.04
C ALA A 193 -0.82 24.40 3.65
N VAL A 194 -1.98 24.88 3.21
CA VAL A 194 -2.52 24.57 1.87
C VAL A 194 -1.65 25.13 0.75
N ASN A 195 -1.13 26.35 0.90
CA ASN A 195 -0.25 26.96 -0.10
C ASN A 195 1.04 26.16 -0.28
N ASP A 196 1.69 25.78 0.83
CA ASP A 196 2.91 24.98 0.79
C ASP A 196 2.66 23.60 0.16
N LEU A 197 1.52 22.97 0.48
CA LEU A 197 1.15 21.70 -0.14
C LEU A 197 0.78 21.86 -1.61
N ASN A 198 0.18 22.97 -2.01
CA ASN A 198 -0.09 23.26 -3.42
C ASN A 198 1.20 23.49 -4.23
N GLU A 199 2.25 24.03 -3.61
CA GLU A 199 3.59 24.12 -4.23
C GLU A 199 4.19 22.73 -4.45
N ILE A 200 4.10 21.85 -3.45
CA ILE A 200 4.50 20.44 -3.56
C ILE A 200 3.66 19.72 -4.61
N LEU A 201 2.33 19.92 -4.60
CA LEU A 201 1.38 19.31 -5.51
C LEU A 201 1.65 19.69 -6.97
N ASN A 202 2.08 20.92 -7.24
CA ASN A 202 2.52 21.36 -8.56
C ASN A 202 3.87 20.76 -8.99
N SER A 203 4.72 20.35 -8.04
CA SER A 203 6.07 19.84 -8.31
C SER A 203 6.14 18.31 -8.35
N CYS A 204 5.31 17.63 -7.56
CA CYS A 204 5.31 16.19 -7.33
C CYS A 204 3.99 15.51 -7.75
N ASP A 205 3.10 16.24 -8.42
CA ASP A 205 1.79 15.85 -8.96
C ASP A 205 0.73 15.41 -7.95
N TYR A 206 1.11 14.91 -6.78
CA TYR A 206 0.17 14.41 -5.76
C TYR A 206 0.63 14.67 -4.33
N VAL A 207 -0.33 14.75 -3.41
CA VAL A 207 -0.13 14.96 -1.96
C VAL A 207 -1.20 14.19 -1.18
N SER A 208 -0.84 13.54 -0.07
CA SER A 208 -1.78 12.78 0.77
C SER A 208 -2.53 13.66 1.79
N LEU A 209 -3.64 13.16 2.32
CA LEU A 209 -4.32 13.81 3.44
C LEU A 209 -3.45 13.83 4.71
N ASN A 210 -2.62 12.81 4.93
CA ASN A 210 -1.68 12.82 6.05
C ASN A 210 -0.57 13.87 5.89
N ASP A 211 -0.14 14.21 4.67
CA ASP A 211 0.80 15.33 4.46
C ASP A 211 0.18 16.66 4.91
N PHE A 212 -1.14 16.82 4.70
CA PHE A 212 -1.88 17.96 5.26
C PHE A 212 -1.95 17.91 6.78
N TYR A 213 -2.26 16.76 7.38
CA TYR A 213 -2.27 16.61 8.83
C TYR A 213 -0.92 16.88 9.47
N ASP A 214 0.17 16.38 8.90
CA ASP A 214 1.54 16.64 9.36
C ASP A 214 1.84 18.15 9.33
N LYS A 215 1.40 18.85 8.28
CA LYS A 215 1.61 20.30 8.12
C LYS A 215 0.91 21.14 9.19
N ILE A 216 -0.25 20.69 9.66
CA ILE A 216 -1.06 21.40 10.67
C ILE A 216 -0.91 20.80 12.08
N GLY A 217 0.03 19.88 12.27
CA GLY A 217 0.32 19.26 13.58
C GLY A 217 -0.76 18.29 14.08
N LEU A 218 -1.58 17.73 13.19
CA LEU A 218 -2.55 16.69 13.50
C LEU A 218 -1.91 15.30 13.38
N GLU A 219 -2.29 14.38 14.28
CA GLU A 219 -1.83 13.00 14.17
C GLU A 219 -2.28 12.38 12.84
N ARG A 220 -1.41 11.58 12.22
CA ARG A 220 -1.75 10.81 11.03
C ARG A 220 -2.89 9.83 11.32
N THR A 221 -3.67 9.52 10.29
CA THR A 221 -4.73 8.50 10.36
C THR A 221 -4.45 7.40 9.35
N SER A 222 -5.01 6.20 9.58
CA SER A 222 -4.85 5.09 8.64
C SER A 222 -5.42 5.41 7.25
N ILE A 223 -6.53 6.15 7.18
CA ILE A 223 -7.14 6.55 5.92
C ILE A 223 -6.37 7.69 5.23
N GLY A 224 -5.65 8.52 5.99
CA GLY A 224 -4.97 9.70 5.46
C GLY A 224 -3.84 9.40 4.47
N ASP A 225 -3.29 8.20 4.47
CA ASP A 225 -2.32 7.74 3.46
C ASP A 225 -3.00 7.12 2.22
N GLU A 226 -4.28 6.74 2.32
CA GLU A 226 -5.02 6.10 1.24
C GLU A 226 -5.72 7.12 0.32
N ILE A 227 -6.00 8.32 0.85
CA ILE A 227 -6.65 9.40 0.12
C ILE A 227 -5.78 10.65 0.06
N GLY A 228 -5.89 11.38 -1.05
CA GLY A 228 -5.12 12.60 -1.28
C GLY A 228 -5.59 13.36 -2.52
N TRP A 229 -4.78 14.27 -3.00
CA TRP A 229 -5.06 15.11 -4.16
C TRP A 229 -4.05 14.84 -5.27
N ASN A 230 -4.52 14.90 -6.50
CA ASN A 230 -3.69 14.87 -7.70
C ASN A 230 -3.93 16.14 -8.53
N VAL A 231 -2.88 16.88 -8.86
CA VAL A 231 -3.02 18.17 -9.56
C VAL A 231 -3.66 18.02 -10.94
N SER A 232 -3.33 16.94 -11.66
CA SER A 232 -3.78 16.74 -13.04
C SER A 232 -5.25 16.33 -13.11
N ARG A 233 -5.73 15.60 -12.10
CA ARG A 233 -7.11 15.09 -12.04
C ARG A 233 -8.05 16.03 -11.27
N ASP A 234 -7.61 16.48 -10.11
CA ASP A 234 -8.46 17.12 -9.10
C ASP A 234 -8.23 18.64 -9.01
N GLY A 235 -7.07 19.12 -9.46
CA GLY A 235 -6.63 20.50 -9.31
C GLY A 235 -5.98 20.78 -7.95
N LEU A 236 -5.90 22.07 -7.59
CA LEU A 236 -5.28 22.51 -6.34
C LEU A 236 -6.19 22.30 -5.13
N ILE A 237 -5.59 22.07 -3.97
CA ILE A 237 -6.30 21.95 -2.69
C ILE A 237 -7.00 23.27 -2.38
N GLN A 238 -8.29 23.19 -2.05
CA GLN A 238 -9.12 24.32 -1.62
C GLN A 238 -9.94 23.93 -0.39
N LEU A 239 -9.69 24.60 0.73
CA LEU A 239 -10.47 24.44 1.95
C LEU A 239 -11.71 25.34 1.94
N ASP A 240 -12.77 24.85 2.57
CA ASP A 240 -13.96 25.63 2.92
C ASP A 240 -14.02 25.79 4.44
N ILE A 241 -13.56 26.94 4.93
CA ILE A 241 -13.45 27.22 6.37
C ILE A 241 -14.69 28.01 6.83
N THR A 242 -15.58 27.31 7.52
CA THR A 242 -16.85 27.84 8.02
C THR A 242 -16.78 28.07 9.53
N GLY A 243 -17.55 29.04 10.03
CA GLY A 243 -17.73 29.19 11.48
C GLY A 243 -18.86 28.29 11.95
N ASP A 244 -18.63 27.55 13.03
CA ASP A 244 -19.58 26.60 13.61
C ASP A 244 -19.54 26.62 15.15
N ILE A 245 -20.40 25.83 15.78
CA ILE A 245 -20.47 25.67 17.24
C ILE A 245 -20.21 24.21 17.58
N ALA A 246 -19.13 23.95 18.31
CA ALA A 246 -18.80 22.62 18.81
C ALA A 246 -19.87 22.09 19.78
N LYS A 247 -19.88 20.78 19.99
CA LYS A 247 -20.87 20.08 20.83
C LYS A 247 -20.97 20.59 22.27
N ASP A 248 -19.89 21.17 22.80
CA ASP A 248 -19.85 21.75 24.14
C ASP A 248 -20.22 23.25 24.19
N GLY A 249 -20.71 23.80 23.08
CA GLY A 249 -21.17 25.19 22.95
C GLY A 249 -20.07 26.18 22.60
N ARG A 250 -18.81 25.76 22.42
CA ARG A 250 -17.72 26.65 22.02
C ARG A 250 -17.78 26.97 20.52
N PRO A 251 -17.56 28.24 20.10
CA PRO A 251 -17.33 28.56 18.70
C PRO A 251 -16.10 27.80 18.17
N CYS A 252 -16.22 27.24 16.96
CA CYS A 252 -15.14 26.56 16.27
C CYS A 252 -15.12 26.88 14.77
N LEU A 253 -14.00 26.61 14.11
CA LEU A 253 -13.87 26.63 12.67
C LEU A 253 -14.08 25.22 12.10
N GLY A 254 -15.10 25.04 11.29
CA GLY A 254 -15.32 23.82 10.53
C GLY A 254 -14.49 23.80 9.25
N ILE A 255 -13.69 22.75 9.06
CA ILE A 255 -12.84 22.59 7.88
C ILE A 255 -13.47 21.58 6.94
N GLY A 256 -14.05 22.11 5.87
CA GLY A 256 -14.45 21.36 4.69
C GLY A 256 -13.40 21.43 3.58
N TYR A 257 -13.56 20.57 2.58
CA TYR A 257 -12.69 20.51 1.41
C TYR A 257 -13.54 20.70 0.16
N ARG A 258 -13.37 21.83 -0.53
CA ARG A 258 -14.09 22.10 -1.78
C ARG A 258 -13.61 21.14 -2.88
N VAL A 259 -12.30 20.91 -2.93
CA VAL A 259 -11.70 19.79 -3.67
C VAL A 259 -11.43 18.69 -2.64
N ALA A 260 -12.26 17.66 -2.60
CA ALA A 260 -12.13 16.57 -1.63
C ALA A 260 -10.97 15.63 -2.00
N PRO A 261 -10.21 15.09 -1.01
CA PRO A 261 -9.20 14.08 -1.27
C PRO A 261 -9.86 12.76 -1.68
N ARG A 262 -9.20 12.03 -2.58
CA ARG A 262 -9.71 10.82 -3.23
C ARG A 262 -8.70 9.70 -3.17
N TYR A 263 -9.19 8.47 -3.31
CA TYR A 263 -8.33 7.30 -3.50
C TYR A 263 -7.54 7.39 -4.81
N GLU A 264 -6.48 6.58 -4.89
CA GLU A 264 -5.62 6.45 -6.09
C GLU A 264 -5.02 7.79 -6.55
N TYR A 265 -4.85 8.73 -5.62
CA TYR A 265 -4.29 10.07 -5.90
C TYR A 265 -2.84 10.02 -6.43
N SER A 266 -2.10 8.95 -6.15
CA SER A 266 -0.73 8.73 -6.64
C SER A 266 -0.66 8.01 -8.01
N MET A 267 -1.79 7.64 -8.62
CA MET A 267 -1.80 7.00 -9.94
C MET A 267 -2.03 8.04 -11.05
N TYR A 268 -1.22 7.96 -12.10
CA TYR A 268 -1.43 8.72 -13.34
C TYR A 268 -2.48 8.00 -14.19
N HIS A 269 -3.51 8.72 -14.65
CA HIS A 269 -4.47 8.25 -15.65
C HIS A 269 -4.15 8.82 -17.02
#